data_AF-A0A251Z7I2-F1
#
_entry.id   AF-A0A251Z7I2-F1
#
_cell.length_a   1.000
_cell.length_b   1.000
_cell.length_c   1.000
_cell.angle_alpha   90.00
_cell.angle_beta   90.00
_cell.angle_gamma   90.00
#
_symmetry.space_group_name_H-M   'P 1'
#
loop_
_entity.id
_entity.type
_entity.pdbx_description
1 polymer ?
#
loop_
_entity_poly.entity_id
_entity_poly.type
_entity_poly.pdbx_seq_one_letter_code
_entity_poly.pdbx_strand_id
1 'polypeptide(L)'
;MIRIGIPTLSQYSLLSELITTLSCNLKECFNYEIHIIDNGGTLQQSKEAENIHSIASTNLKIQVQTPTYNLGVAKSFNYLISKLGKCIICNDDVLFNHKDVIAILQTAEKHHNCVIVEGDDPISGFSTFYVNRPEVIQLIGGFDKLFSPAYFEDSNTRYRLKLNGYSIENAVLPCWKHHRSSTLKKSTELYKRLHWCNFYRNRNYYLMKWGGLPGNEQYQTPFGKQSNQ
;
A
#
# COMPACT_ATOMS: atom_id res chain seq x y z
N MET A 1 -1.29 -10.98 -16.79
CA MET A 1 -0.09 -10.50 -16.06
C MET A 1 -0.57 -9.71 -14.86
N ILE A 2 -0.06 -10.02 -13.66
CA ILE A 2 -0.47 -9.44 -12.39
C ILE A 2 0.61 -8.47 -11.94
N ARG A 3 0.21 -7.23 -11.62
CA ARG A 3 1.13 -6.16 -11.21
C ARG A 3 1.08 -5.96 -9.71
N ILE A 4 2.25 -5.90 -9.08
CA ILE A 4 2.38 -5.71 -7.63
C ILE A 4 3.30 -4.51 -7.38
N GLY A 5 2.87 -3.57 -6.54
CA GLY A 5 3.65 -2.42 -6.11
C GLY A 5 4.02 -2.51 -4.64
N ILE A 6 5.29 -2.32 -4.29
CA ILE A 6 5.80 -2.50 -2.93
C ILE A 6 6.68 -1.30 -2.53
N PRO A 7 6.17 -0.35 -1.73
CA PRO A 7 7.05 0.59 -1.04
C PRO A 7 7.79 -0.13 0.08
N THR A 8 9.11 0.05 0.14
CA THR A 8 9.97 -0.43 1.22
C THR A 8 10.75 0.73 1.80
N LEU A 9 11.05 0.68 3.09
CA LEU A 9 11.93 1.67 3.76
C LEU A 9 13.21 1.06 4.28
N SER A 10 13.15 -0.12 4.90
CA SER A 10 14.33 -0.74 5.48
C SER A 10 14.19 -2.25 5.71
N GLN A 11 13.03 -2.84 5.45
CA GLN A 11 12.74 -4.23 5.81
C GLN A 11 13.07 -5.17 4.65
N TYR A 12 14.27 -5.04 4.09
CA TYR A 12 14.66 -5.77 2.89
C TYR A 12 14.64 -7.29 3.06
N SER A 13 14.90 -7.79 4.27
CA SER A 13 14.73 -9.22 4.61
C SER A 13 13.30 -9.72 4.40
N LEU A 14 12.30 -8.99 4.90
CA LEU A 14 10.90 -9.36 4.75
C LEU A 14 10.41 -9.13 3.31
N LEU A 15 10.90 -8.07 2.64
CA LEU A 15 10.68 -7.86 1.21
C LEU A 15 11.16 -9.05 0.39
N SER A 16 12.37 -9.53 0.67
CA SER A 16 12.98 -10.69 0.00
C SER A 16 12.18 -11.96 0.25
N GLU A 17 11.69 -12.16 1.49
CA GLU A 17 10.83 -13.28 1.87
C GLU A 17 9.47 -13.24 1.15
N LEU A 18 8.85 -12.06 1.04
CA LEU A 18 7.61 -11.87 0.29
C LEU A 18 7.80 -12.21 -1.19
N ILE A 19 8.85 -11.69 -1.82
CA ILE A 19 9.15 -11.96 -3.24
C ILE A 19 9.42 -13.45 -3.47
N THR A 20 10.18 -14.09 -2.56
CA THR A 20 10.42 -15.54 -2.59
C THR A 20 9.12 -16.32 -2.47
N THR A 21 8.22 -15.89 -1.59
CA THR A 21 6.91 -16.53 -1.39
C THR A 21 6.04 -16.42 -2.65
N LEU A 22 6.07 -15.27 -3.32
CA LEU A 22 5.36 -15.04 -4.58
C LEU A 22 5.96 -15.82 -5.76
N SER A 23 7.27 -16.06 -5.75
CA SER A 23 7.94 -16.89 -6.76
C SER A 23 7.71 -18.38 -6.52
N CYS A 24 7.56 -18.81 -5.26
CA CYS A 24 7.19 -20.18 -4.92
C CYS A 24 5.79 -20.50 -5.46
N ASN A 25 5.72 -21.49 -6.34
CA ASN A 25 4.50 -21.91 -7.05
C ASN A 25 4.07 -21.00 -8.21
N LEU A 26 5.01 -20.31 -8.85
CA LEU A 26 4.87 -19.92 -10.26
C LEU A 26 4.73 -21.17 -11.14
N LYS A 27 3.61 -21.88 -11.04
CA LYS A 27 3.15 -22.80 -12.08
C LYS A 27 2.88 -21.95 -13.32
N GLU A 28 3.03 -22.56 -14.49
CA GLU A 28 3.07 -21.97 -15.84
C GLU A 28 1.95 -20.96 -16.22
N CYS A 29 0.98 -20.68 -15.34
CA CYS A 29 -0.20 -19.85 -15.58
C CYS A 29 -0.14 -18.41 -15.03
N PHE A 30 0.81 -18.06 -14.16
CA PHE A 30 0.88 -16.71 -13.58
C PHE A 30 2.17 -15.97 -13.96
N ASN A 31 2.00 -14.76 -14.48
CA ASN A 31 3.09 -13.84 -14.77
C ASN A 31 2.97 -12.62 -13.85
N TYR A 32 3.99 -12.38 -13.02
CA TYR A 32 4.06 -11.22 -12.13
C TYR A 32 4.99 -10.14 -12.67
N GLU A 33 4.60 -8.89 -12.45
CA GLU A 33 5.44 -7.71 -12.59
C GLU A 33 5.45 -6.99 -11.24
N ILE A 34 6.57 -7.08 -10.51
CA ILE A 34 6.77 -6.45 -9.21
C ILE A 34 7.53 -5.14 -9.39
N HIS A 35 7.00 -4.07 -8.83
CA HIS A 35 7.60 -2.75 -8.79
C HIS A 35 7.87 -2.32 -7.35
N ILE A 36 9.13 -2.17 -7.01
CA ILE A 36 9.60 -1.83 -5.67
C ILE A 36 9.99 -0.35 -5.65
N ILE A 37 9.47 0.41 -4.70
CA ILE A 37 9.94 1.76 -4.39
C ILE A 37 10.81 1.68 -3.14
N ASP A 38 12.12 1.81 -3.32
CA ASP A 38 13.09 1.80 -2.22
C ASP A 38 13.22 3.20 -1.59
N ASN A 39 12.29 3.52 -0.69
CA ASN A 39 12.32 4.77 0.06
C ASN A 39 13.48 4.87 1.06
N GLY A 40 14.15 3.76 1.36
CA GLY A 40 15.35 3.71 2.20
C GLY A 40 16.63 4.08 1.47
N GLY A 41 16.64 3.86 0.15
CA GLY A 41 17.75 4.14 -0.74
C GLY A 41 18.96 3.23 -0.53
N THR A 42 18.79 2.13 0.20
CA THR A 42 19.89 1.23 0.57
C THR A 42 19.64 -0.22 0.14
N LEU A 43 18.57 -0.50 -0.62
CA LEU A 43 18.23 -1.86 -1.03
C LEU A 43 19.36 -2.48 -1.87
N GLN A 44 19.90 -1.76 -2.85
CA GLN A 44 20.94 -2.28 -3.75
C GLN A 44 22.27 -2.61 -3.03
N GLN A 45 22.52 -1.99 -1.87
CA GLN A 45 23.70 -2.25 -1.03
C GLN A 45 23.43 -3.30 0.05
N SER A 46 22.18 -3.79 0.15
CA SER A 46 21.81 -4.81 1.12
C SER A 46 22.15 -6.21 0.59
N LYS A 47 22.36 -7.15 1.52
CA LYS A 47 22.58 -8.57 1.18
C LYS A 47 21.37 -9.21 0.47
N GLU A 48 20.19 -8.63 0.64
CA GLU A 48 18.95 -9.10 0.03
C GLU A 48 18.80 -8.73 -1.45
N ALA A 49 19.58 -7.75 -1.95
CA ALA A 49 19.55 -7.36 -3.36
C ALA A 49 19.85 -8.54 -4.29
N GLU A 50 20.89 -9.31 -3.98
CA GLU A 50 21.31 -10.47 -4.77
C GLU A 50 20.19 -11.52 -4.87
N ASN A 51 19.50 -11.80 -3.76
CA ASN A 51 18.38 -12.73 -3.75
C ASN A 51 17.19 -12.22 -4.58
N ILE A 52 16.85 -10.93 -4.45
CA ILE A 52 15.75 -10.33 -5.21
C ILE A 52 16.05 -10.37 -6.71
N HIS A 53 17.30 -10.09 -7.11
CA HIS A 53 17.73 -10.15 -8.50
C HIS A 53 17.76 -11.59 -9.04
N SER A 54 18.19 -12.57 -8.25
CA SER A 54 18.29 -13.97 -8.67
C SER A 54 16.94 -14.66 -8.85
N ILE A 55 15.90 -14.20 -8.14
CA ILE A 55 14.53 -14.72 -8.25
C ILE A 55 13.82 -14.26 -9.54
N ALA A 56 14.31 -13.20 -10.19
CA ALA A 56 13.75 -12.73 -11.45
C ALA A 56 13.79 -13.83 -12.52
N SER A 57 12.69 -14.00 -13.24
CA SER A 57 12.53 -15.05 -14.25
C SER A 57 11.61 -14.59 -15.39
N THR A 58 11.41 -15.44 -16.39
CA THR A 58 10.48 -15.14 -17.50
C THR A 58 9.05 -14.83 -17.00
N ASN A 59 8.63 -15.48 -15.92
CA ASN A 59 7.29 -15.35 -15.33
C ASN A 59 7.25 -14.36 -14.14
N LEU A 60 8.40 -13.76 -13.78
CA LEU A 60 8.50 -12.81 -12.68
C LEU A 60 9.48 -11.70 -13.03
N LYS A 61 8.94 -10.54 -13.40
CA LYS A 61 9.72 -9.33 -13.66
C LYS A 61 9.78 -8.49 -12.39
N ILE A 62 10.97 -8.02 -12.02
CA ILE A 62 11.17 -7.18 -10.85
C ILE A 62 11.84 -5.88 -11.31
N GLN A 63 11.26 -4.75 -10.91
CA GLN A 63 11.80 -3.42 -11.14
C GLN A 63 11.97 -2.70 -9.81
N VAL A 64 13.14 -2.14 -9.57
CA VAL A 64 13.44 -1.36 -8.37
C VAL A 64 13.63 0.10 -8.77
N GLN A 65 12.96 0.99 -8.06
CA GLN A 65 13.14 2.43 -8.18
C GLN A 65 13.53 3.03 -6.84
N THR A 66 14.66 3.71 -6.83
CA THR A 66 15.17 4.42 -5.66
C THR A 66 14.98 5.94 -5.86
N PRO A 67 14.00 6.57 -5.19
CA PRO A 67 13.86 8.02 -5.21
C PRO A 67 15.04 8.72 -4.51
N THR A 68 15.28 9.98 -4.86
CA THR A 68 16.35 10.81 -4.25
C THR A 68 16.12 11.12 -2.76
N TYR A 69 14.90 10.93 -2.28
CA TYR A 69 14.50 11.05 -0.88
C TYR A 69 13.29 10.14 -0.60
N ASN A 70 13.05 9.84 0.67
CA ASN A 70 11.88 9.05 1.09
C ASN A 70 10.57 9.76 0.69
N LEU A 71 9.82 9.16 -0.24
CA LEU A 71 8.55 9.70 -0.72
C LEU A 71 7.43 9.58 0.33
N GLY A 72 7.54 8.58 1.22
CA GLY A 72 6.46 8.15 2.09
C GLY A 72 5.37 7.37 1.34
N VAL A 73 4.50 6.74 2.11
CA VAL A 73 3.48 5.78 1.65
C VAL A 73 2.53 6.41 0.64
N ALA A 74 1.93 7.57 0.95
CA ALA A 74 0.94 8.21 0.07
C ALA A 74 1.51 8.54 -1.32
N LYS A 75 2.73 9.09 -1.38
CA LYS A 75 3.38 9.41 -2.66
C LYS A 75 3.80 8.14 -3.40
N SER A 76 4.29 7.12 -2.70
CA SER A 76 4.61 5.82 -3.29
C SER A 76 3.39 5.14 -3.89
N PHE A 77 2.26 5.10 -3.18
CA PHE A 77 1.00 4.54 -3.68
C PHE A 77 0.53 5.27 -4.94
N ASN A 78 0.51 6.60 -4.92
CA ASN A 78 0.14 7.38 -6.11
C ASN A 78 1.03 7.08 -7.31
N TYR A 79 2.34 6.97 -7.11
CA TYR A 79 3.28 6.63 -8.17
C TYR A 79 2.98 5.24 -8.75
N LEU A 80 2.81 4.23 -7.89
CA LEU A 80 2.53 2.86 -8.29
C LEU A 80 1.21 2.75 -9.05
N ILE A 81 0.14 3.39 -8.58
CA ILE A 81 -1.17 3.37 -9.24
C ILE A 81 -1.09 4.06 -10.61
N SER A 82 -0.44 5.22 -10.68
CA SER A 82 -0.26 5.93 -11.95
C SER A 82 0.55 5.13 -12.96
N LYS A 83 1.54 4.36 -12.51
CA LYS A 83 2.42 3.57 -13.38
C LYS A 83 1.80 2.24 -13.80
N LEU A 84 1.14 1.54 -12.88
CA LEU A 84 0.71 0.15 -13.06
C LEU A 84 -0.77 0.02 -13.48
N GLY A 85 -1.57 1.06 -13.23
CA GLY A 85 -3.03 1.00 -13.39
C GLY A 85 -3.64 0.07 -12.34
N LYS A 86 -4.35 -0.97 -12.78
CA LYS A 86 -4.87 -2.00 -11.88
C LYS A 86 -3.70 -2.84 -11.33
N CYS A 87 -3.49 -2.80 -10.03
CA CYS A 87 -2.39 -3.49 -9.37
C CYS A 87 -2.73 -3.85 -7.92
N ILE A 88 -2.01 -4.83 -7.39
CA ILE A 88 -1.94 -5.07 -5.95
C ILE A 88 -0.87 -4.12 -5.40
N ILE A 89 -1.14 -3.50 -4.26
CA ILE A 89 -0.17 -2.75 -3.48
C ILE A 89 -0.08 -3.42 -2.12
N CYS A 90 1.14 -3.64 -1.65
CA CYS A 90 1.36 -4.25 -0.34
C CYS A 90 2.60 -3.67 0.35
N ASN A 91 2.65 -3.82 1.67
CA ASN A 91 3.84 -3.48 2.45
C ASN A 91 4.97 -4.50 2.19
N ASP A 92 6.17 -4.16 2.67
CA ASP A 92 7.35 -5.03 2.65
C ASP A 92 7.36 -6.09 3.77
N ASP A 93 6.43 -6.02 4.73
CA ASP A 93 6.34 -6.88 5.91
C ASP A 93 5.10 -7.80 5.94
N VAL A 94 4.45 -7.99 4.80
CA VAL A 94 3.38 -8.98 4.63
C VAL A 94 3.87 -10.21 3.86
N LEU A 95 3.20 -11.34 4.05
CA LEU A 95 3.39 -12.54 3.25
C LEU A 95 2.03 -12.97 2.69
N PHE A 96 1.98 -13.25 1.40
CA PHE A 96 0.82 -13.81 0.72
C PHE A 96 1.27 -14.55 -0.53
N ASN A 97 0.42 -15.43 -1.06
CA ASN A 97 0.73 -16.26 -2.23
C ASN A 97 -0.37 -16.16 -3.30
N HIS A 98 -0.23 -16.98 -4.35
CA HIS A 98 -1.16 -17.00 -5.48
C HIS A 98 -2.62 -17.26 -5.07
N LYS A 99 -2.90 -18.01 -3.99
CA LYS A 99 -4.27 -18.24 -3.52
C LYS A 99 -4.91 -16.94 -3.02
N ASP A 100 -4.14 -16.12 -2.31
CA ASP A 100 -4.60 -14.81 -1.84
C ASP A 100 -4.82 -13.86 -3.02
N VAL A 101 -3.90 -13.87 -3.99
CA VAL A 101 -4.04 -13.11 -5.24
C VAL A 101 -5.31 -13.50 -6.00
N ILE A 102 -5.59 -14.80 -6.13
CA ILE A 102 -6.82 -15.29 -6.77
C ILE A 102 -8.05 -14.82 -6.00
N ALA A 103 -8.05 -14.91 -4.66
CA ALA A 103 -9.18 -14.49 -3.84
C ALA A 103 -9.49 -12.98 -4.01
N ILE A 104 -8.44 -12.15 -4.06
CA ILE A 104 -8.55 -10.71 -4.33
C ILE A 104 -9.18 -10.46 -5.70
N LEU A 105 -8.68 -11.12 -6.75
CA LEU A 105 -9.17 -10.92 -8.12
C LEU A 105 -10.61 -11.41 -8.29
N GLN A 106 -10.96 -12.58 -7.73
CA GLN A 106 -12.33 -13.10 -7.74
C GLN A 106 -13.31 -12.17 -7.01
N THR A 107 -12.86 -11.56 -5.90
CA THR A 107 -13.67 -10.56 -5.19
C THR A 107 -13.89 -9.32 -6.05
N ALA A 108 -12.85 -8.83 -6.74
CA ALA A 108 -12.97 -7.69 -7.66
C ALA A 108 -13.89 -8.00 -8.85
N GLU A 109 -13.86 -9.22 -9.38
CA GLU A 109 -14.76 -9.67 -10.45
C GLU A 109 -16.22 -9.72 -9.99
N LYS A 110 -16.46 -10.28 -8.81
CA LYS A 110 -17.80 -10.34 -8.20
C LYS A 110 -18.35 -8.95 -7.88
N HIS A 111 -17.48 -8.03 -7.50
CA HIS A 111 -17.83 -6.65 -7.12
C HIS A 111 -17.22 -5.64 -8.11
N HIS A 112 -17.55 -5.76 -9.40
CA HIS A 112 -16.90 -5.00 -10.48
C HIS A 112 -16.87 -3.47 -10.29
N ASN A 113 -17.80 -2.90 -9.50
CA ASN A 113 -17.88 -1.47 -9.21
C ASN A 113 -17.00 -1.02 -8.04
N CYS A 114 -16.45 -1.94 -7.23
CA CYS A 114 -15.60 -1.60 -6.10
C CYS A 114 -14.32 -0.93 -6.57
N VAL A 115 -13.81 0.01 -5.78
CA VAL A 115 -12.58 0.74 -6.14
C VAL A 115 -11.35 0.01 -5.63
N ILE A 116 -11.45 -0.55 -4.42
CA ILE A 116 -10.40 -1.28 -3.75
C ILE A 116 -10.95 -2.63 -3.26
N VAL A 117 -10.12 -3.66 -3.32
CA VAL A 117 -10.32 -4.92 -2.59
C VAL A 117 -9.18 -5.06 -1.59
N GLU A 118 -9.46 -5.33 -0.34
CA GLU A 118 -8.44 -5.54 0.71
C GLU A 118 -8.68 -6.85 1.45
N GLY A 119 -7.74 -7.26 2.29
CA GLY A 119 -7.96 -8.42 3.15
C GLY A 119 -9.03 -8.14 4.21
N ASP A 120 -9.76 -9.18 4.60
CA ASP A 120 -10.79 -9.16 5.65
C ASP A 120 -10.24 -9.17 7.09
N ASP A 121 -8.94 -9.36 7.26
CA ASP A 121 -8.29 -9.26 8.57
C ASP A 121 -8.39 -7.80 9.11
N PRO A 122 -8.76 -7.60 10.38
CA PRO A 122 -8.81 -6.26 11.00
C PRO A 122 -7.53 -5.42 10.83
N ILE A 123 -6.39 -6.04 10.57
CA ILE A 123 -5.11 -5.37 10.32
C ILE A 123 -4.60 -5.43 8.89
N SER A 124 -5.27 -6.15 7.97
CA SER A 124 -4.81 -6.22 6.58
C SER A 124 -5.03 -4.90 5.87
N GLY A 125 -6.23 -4.31 5.93
CA GLY A 125 -6.53 -2.98 5.37
C GLY A 125 -5.65 -2.59 4.16
N PHE A 126 -4.94 -1.47 4.27
CA PHE A 126 -4.06 -0.98 3.20
C PHE A 126 -2.62 -1.52 3.28
N SER A 127 -2.36 -2.54 4.11
CA SER A 127 -1.08 -3.28 4.08
C SER A 127 -1.02 -4.31 2.95
N THR A 128 -2.17 -4.73 2.39
CA THR A 128 -2.28 -5.50 1.14
C THR A 128 -3.64 -5.25 0.52
N PHE A 129 -3.69 -4.58 -0.63
CA PHE A 129 -4.93 -4.24 -1.30
C PHE A 129 -4.77 -4.20 -2.82
N TYR A 130 -5.84 -4.45 -3.54
CA TYR A 130 -5.94 -4.34 -4.99
C TYR A 130 -6.70 -3.09 -5.39
N VAL A 131 -6.11 -2.34 -6.31
CA VAL A 131 -6.72 -1.17 -6.92
C VAL A 131 -7.47 -1.64 -8.17
N ASN A 132 -8.77 -1.87 -8.03
CA ASN A 132 -9.63 -2.31 -9.13
C ASN A 132 -9.99 -1.16 -10.08
N ARG A 133 -10.16 0.05 -9.55
CA ARG A 133 -10.54 1.26 -10.30
C ARG A 133 -9.56 2.40 -10.11
N PRO A 134 -8.35 2.33 -10.71
CA PRO A 134 -7.32 3.36 -10.56
C PRO A 134 -7.81 4.74 -11.03
N GLU A 135 -8.71 4.81 -12.00
CA GLU A 135 -9.31 6.04 -12.50
C GLU A 135 -10.14 6.75 -11.41
N VAL A 136 -10.81 6.00 -10.54
CA VAL A 136 -11.57 6.59 -9.42
C VAL A 136 -10.62 7.12 -8.35
N ILE A 137 -9.53 6.40 -8.07
CA ILE A 137 -8.49 6.89 -7.15
C ILE A 137 -7.91 8.22 -7.66
N GLN A 138 -7.63 8.32 -8.96
CA GLN A 138 -7.16 9.57 -9.58
C GLN A 138 -8.21 10.68 -9.50
N LEU A 139 -9.48 10.36 -9.78
CA LEU A 139 -10.60 11.31 -9.74
C LEU A 139 -10.77 11.96 -8.36
N ILE A 140 -10.61 11.20 -7.27
CA ILE A 140 -10.70 11.73 -5.90
C ILE A 140 -9.40 12.43 -5.42
N GLY A 141 -8.45 12.66 -6.33
CA GLY A 141 -7.18 13.36 -6.08
C GLY A 141 -6.04 12.45 -5.58
N GLY A 142 -6.15 11.14 -5.75
CA GLY A 142 -5.17 10.16 -5.26
C GLY A 142 -5.07 10.11 -3.74
N PHE A 143 -4.05 9.45 -3.21
CA PHE A 143 -3.69 9.52 -1.79
C PHE A 143 -3.13 10.90 -1.47
N ASP A 144 -3.57 11.51 -0.36
CA ASP A 144 -3.12 12.85 -0.02
C ASP A 144 -1.65 12.84 0.44
N LYS A 145 -0.81 13.51 -0.34
CA LYS A 145 0.65 13.51 -0.22
C LYS A 145 1.16 14.25 1.02
N LEU A 146 0.30 14.99 1.73
CA LEU A 146 0.66 15.67 2.97
C LEU A 146 0.72 14.70 4.16
N PHE A 147 0.03 13.56 4.07
CA PHE A 147 0.25 12.43 4.98
C PHE A 147 1.59 11.77 4.64
N SER A 148 2.60 12.05 5.48
CA SER A 148 3.98 11.62 5.26
C SER A 148 4.71 11.44 6.60
N PRO A 149 5.67 10.50 6.71
CA PRO A 149 5.99 9.48 5.71
C PRO A 149 4.97 8.33 5.69
N ALA A 150 4.09 8.20 6.68
CA ALA A 150 3.03 7.20 6.74
C ALA A 150 1.93 7.62 7.73
N TYR A 151 0.83 6.87 7.74
CA TYR A 151 -0.37 7.02 8.57
C TYR A 151 -1.34 8.10 8.13
N PHE A 152 -2.62 7.72 8.24
CA PHE A 152 -3.82 8.49 7.89
C PHE A 152 -4.08 8.67 6.39
N GLU A 153 -3.16 8.28 5.50
CA GLU A 153 -3.41 8.28 4.05
C GLU A 153 -4.52 7.31 3.64
N ASP A 154 -4.59 6.17 4.31
CA ASP A 154 -5.60 5.12 4.14
C ASP A 154 -6.97 5.61 4.63
N SER A 155 -7.05 6.08 5.86
CA SER A 155 -8.26 6.61 6.49
C SER A 155 -8.83 7.78 5.71
N ASN A 156 -7.97 8.68 5.22
CA ASN A 156 -8.38 9.81 4.41
C ASN A 156 -8.88 9.38 3.02
N THR A 157 -8.35 8.30 2.47
CA THR A 157 -8.81 7.76 1.19
C THR A 157 -10.13 7.02 1.35
N ARG A 158 -10.29 6.20 2.39
CA ARG A 158 -11.56 5.55 2.75
C ARG A 158 -12.68 6.56 2.92
N TYR A 159 -12.43 7.64 3.67
CA TYR A 159 -13.44 8.66 3.91
C TYR A 159 -13.85 9.38 2.61
N ARG A 160 -12.89 9.72 1.74
CA ARG A 160 -13.20 10.31 0.43
C ARG A 160 -13.95 9.37 -0.49
N LEU A 161 -13.63 8.08 -0.52
CA LEU A 161 -14.39 7.08 -1.28
C LEU A 161 -15.84 6.99 -0.77
N LYS A 162 -16.02 6.94 0.56
CA LYS A 162 -17.34 6.94 1.21
C LYS A 162 -18.17 8.17 0.82
N LEU A 163 -17.59 9.37 0.90
CA LEU A 163 -18.28 10.62 0.53
C LEU A 163 -18.73 10.66 -0.93
N ASN A 164 -18.02 9.95 -1.81
CA ASN A 164 -18.33 9.87 -3.24
C ASN A 164 -19.15 8.62 -3.61
N GLY A 165 -19.65 7.86 -2.62
CA GLY A 165 -20.49 6.67 -2.86
C GLY A 165 -19.75 5.46 -3.45
N TYR A 166 -18.42 5.42 -3.34
CA TYR A 166 -17.60 4.29 -3.82
C TYR A 166 -17.37 3.26 -2.73
N SER A 167 -17.36 1.97 -3.11
CA SER A 167 -17.14 0.86 -2.17
C SER A 167 -15.69 0.36 -2.13
N ILE A 168 -15.34 -0.18 -0.97
CA ILE A 168 -14.16 -1.01 -0.72
C ILE A 168 -14.70 -2.36 -0.26
N GLU A 169 -14.19 -3.44 -0.85
CA GLU A 169 -14.63 -4.81 -0.54
C GLU A 169 -13.53 -5.60 0.14
N ASN A 170 -13.92 -6.61 0.92
CA ASN A 170 -12.99 -7.47 1.63
C ASN A 170 -12.93 -8.86 1.00
N ALA A 171 -11.71 -9.32 0.73
CA ALA A 171 -11.41 -10.67 0.30
C ALA A 171 -10.86 -11.48 1.47
N VAL A 172 -11.31 -12.73 1.60
CA VAL A 172 -10.73 -13.68 2.55
C VAL A 172 -9.38 -14.14 2.04
N LEU A 173 -8.31 -13.84 2.77
CA LEU A 173 -6.93 -14.17 2.35
C LEU A 173 -6.38 -15.37 3.14
N PRO A 174 -6.51 -16.61 2.64
CA PRO A 174 -6.27 -17.82 3.42
C PRO A 174 -4.80 -18.04 3.83
N CYS A 175 -3.84 -17.41 3.15
CA CYS A 175 -2.41 -17.59 3.40
C CYS A 175 -1.73 -16.29 3.85
N TRP A 176 -2.49 -15.21 4.02
CA TRP A 176 -1.95 -13.90 4.34
C TRP A 176 -1.45 -13.82 5.79
N LYS A 177 -0.29 -13.19 5.97
CA LYS A 177 0.34 -12.92 7.27
C LYS A 177 0.96 -11.53 7.27
N HIS A 178 1.07 -10.93 8.45
CA HIS A 178 1.68 -9.61 8.62
C HIS A 178 2.64 -9.59 9.80
N HIS A 179 3.90 -9.27 9.50
CA HIS A 179 4.96 -9.07 10.48
C HIS A 179 4.89 -7.63 11.01
N ARG A 180 3.82 -7.33 11.78
CA ARG A 180 3.46 -5.97 12.23
C ARG A 180 4.63 -5.15 12.79
N SER A 181 4.70 -3.89 12.35
CA SER A 181 5.58 -2.82 12.89
C SER A 181 7.05 -3.19 12.90
N SER A 182 7.50 -4.00 11.93
CA SER A 182 8.85 -4.55 11.96
C SER A 182 9.92 -3.48 11.77
N THR A 183 9.60 -2.38 11.07
CA THR A 183 10.48 -1.20 10.94
C THR A 183 10.69 -0.51 12.29
N LEU A 184 9.61 -0.20 13.03
CA LEU A 184 9.70 0.49 14.32
C LEU A 184 10.37 -0.37 15.40
N LYS A 185 10.18 -1.69 15.35
CA LYS A 185 10.80 -2.62 16.29
C LYS A 185 12.34 -2.66 16.15
N LYS A 186 12.84 -2.57 14.92
CA LYS A 186 14.28 -2.63 14.61
C LYS A 186 14.97 -1.26 14.58
N SER A 187 14.23 -0.17 14.79
CA SER A 187 14.76 1.18 14.64
C SER A 187 15.39 1.75 15.91
N THR A 188 16.24 2.76 15.72
CA THR A 188 16.84 3.56 16.79
C THR A 188 15.79 4.33 17.60
N GLU A 189 16.14 4.74 18.82
CA GLU A 189 15.26 5.55 19.66
C GLU A 189 14.92 6.91 19.02
N LEU A 190 15.88 7.52 18.33
CA LEU A 190 15.66 8.74 17.57
C LEU A 190 14.58 8.53 16.49
N TYR A 191 14.67 7.41 15.75
CA TYR A 191 13.66 7.09 14.75
C TYR A 191 12.28 6.86 15.37
N LYS A 192 12.20 6.17 16.52
CA LYS A 192 10.93 5.98 17.24
C LYS A 192 10.30 7.31 17.64
N ARG A 193 11.10 8.27 18.10
CA ARG A 193 10.62 9.63 18.43
C ARG A 193 10.11 10.35 17.18
N LEU A 194 10.90 10.34 16.10
CA LEU A 194 10.50 10.96 14.82
C LEU A 194 9.22 10.32 14.25
N HIS A 195 9.09 9.00 14.37
CA HIS A 195 7.89 8.26 14.01
C HIS A 195 6.65 8.80 14.74
N TRP A 196 6.71 8.93 16.06
CA TRP A 196 5.59 9.47 16.83
C TRP A 196 5.31 10.94 16.52
N CYS A 197 6.34 11.78 16.35
CA CYS A 197 6.15 13.16 15.90
C CYS A 197 5.40 13.23 14.56
N ASN A 198 5.79 12.40 13.60
CA ASN A 198 5.13 12.32 12.31
C ASN A 198 3.70 11.78 12.41
N PHE A 199 3.48 10.76 13.23
CA PHE A 199 2.15 10.21 13.49
C PHE A 199 1.21 11.28 14.06
N TYR A 200 1.64 12.02 15.09
CA TYR A 200 0.82 13.08 15.70
C TYR A 200 0.60 14.26 14.75
N ARG A 201 1.60 14.62 13.94
CA ARG A 201 1.46 15.62 12.88
C ARG A 201 0.37 15.22 11.88
N ASN A 202 0.40 13.98 11.40
CA ASN A 202 -0.57 13.46 10.45
C ASN A 202 -1.97 13.32 11.09
N ARG A 203 -2.05 12.89 12.35
CA ARG A 203 -3.30 12.87 13.12
C ARG A 203 -3.92 14.25 13.23
N ASN A 204 -3.14 15.27 13.59
CA ASN A 204 -3.63 16.64 13.72
C ASN A 204 -4.05 17.22 12.37
N TYR A 205 -3.28 16.93 11.31
CA TYR A 205 -3.68 17.30 9.94
C TYR A 205 -5.01 16.65 9.54
N TYR A 206 -5.20 15.36 9.85
CA TYR A 206 -6.48 14.67 9.61
C TYR A 206 -7.64 15.34 10.37
N LEU A 207 -7.45 15.63 11.66
CA LEU A 207 -8.43 16.32 12.49
C LEU A 207 -8.81 17.69 11.91
N MET A 208 -7.82 18.50 11.51
CA MET A 208 -8.08 19.80 10.88
C MET A 208 -8.84 19.65 9.56
N LYS A 209 -8.50 18.61 8.79
CA LYS A 209 -9.09 18.38 7.48
C LYS A 209 -10.53 17.87 7.55
N TRP A 210 -10.87 17.02 8.54
CA TRP A 210 -12.15 16.32 8.58
C TRP A 210 -13.00 16.62 9.81
N GLY A 211 -12.50 17.44 10.74
CA GLY A 211 -13.23 17.83 11.96
C GLY A 211 -13.33 16.71 13.01
N GLY A 212 -12.74 15.54 12.75
CA GLY A 212 -12.79 14.38 13.63
C GLY A 212 -11.81 13.30 13.22
N LEU A 213 -11.61 12.32 14.11
CA LEU A 213 -10.78 11.13 13.83
C LEU A 213 -11.51 10.18 12.88
N PRO A 214 -10.80 9.20 12.28
CA PRO A 214 -11.44 8.19 11.44
C PRO A 214 -12.68 7.58 12.10
N GLY A 215 -13.80 7.55 11.37
CA GLY A 215 -15.12 7.09 11.84
C GLY A 215 -15.92 8.12 12.65
N ASN A 216 -15.33 9.25 12.99
CA ASN A 216 -15.97 10.36 13.73
C ASN A 216 -15.81 11.69 12.98
N GLU A 217 -15.60 11.65 11.66
CA GLU A 217 -15.42 12.83 10.82
C GLU A 217 -16.71 13.68 10.80
N GLN A 218 -16.55 15.00 10.91
CA GLN A 218 -17.65 15.97 10.96
C GLN A 218 -17.82 16.73 9.63
N TYR A 219 -16.75 16.88 8.85
CA TYR A 219 -16.77 17.66 7.62
C TYR A 219 -16.94 16.76 6.40
N GLN A 220 -17.89 17.09 5.52
CA GLN A 220 -18.07 16.41 4.23
C GLN A 220 -17.13 16.95 3.13
N THR A 221 -16.46 18.07 3.39
CA THR A 221 -15.46 18.69 2.52
C THR A 221 -14.17 18.95 3.30
N PRO A 222 -12.99 18.90 2.66
CA PRO A 222 -11.74 19.23 3.33
C PRO A 222 -11.79 20.60 4.01
N PHE A 223 -11.42 20.63 5.29
CA PHE A 223 -11.36 21.81 6.15
C PHE A 223 -12.73 22.48 6.39
N GLY A 224 -13.84 21.77 6.20
CA GLY A 224 -15.18 22.26 6.51
C GLY A 224 -15.61 23.44 5.63
N LYS A 225 -15.01 23.59 4.44
CA LYS A 225 -15.39 24.66 3.51
C LYS A 225 -16.84 24.45 3.08
N GLN A 226 -17.70 25.42 3.39
CA GLN A 226 -19.03 25.48 2.79
C GLN A 226 -18.87 25.72 1.29
N SER A 227 -19.60 24.96 0.48
CA SER A 227 -19.74 25.26 -0.94
C SER A 227 -20.37 26.64 -1.04
N ASN A 228 -19.60 27.67 -1.42
CA ASN A 228 -20.20 28.94 -1.76
C ASN A 228 -21.16 28.66 -2.93
N GLN A 229 -22.45 28.89 -2.68
CA GLN A 229 -23.52 28.81 -3.67
C GLN A 229 -23.29 29.82 -4.78
#